data_AF-A0A3D2JCU4-F1
#
_entry.id   AF-A0A3D2JCU4-F1
#
_cell.length_a   1.000
_cell.length_b   1.000
_cell.length_c   1.000
_cell.angle_alpha   90.00
_cell.angle_beta   90.00
_cell.angle_gamma   90.00
#
_symmetry.space_group_name_H-M   'P 1'
#
loop_
_entity.id
_entity.type
_entity.pdbx_description
1 polymer ?
#
loop_
_entity_poly.entity_id
_entity_poly.type
_entity_poly.pdbx_seq_one_letter_code
_entity_poly.pdbx_strand_id
1 'polypeptide(L)'
;EEYYRWIFENSVPGLPEAAAKEGLSPLAYMQKYGAFTIPSDKAPVFQLNEKTVKPELLQNTKIDEHTGVISRDGTNIGVMVDGVAYEGFPTPSRKLEFYSSTMKEWGWPEEAVPTYVHSHVHPSNIDITKGEYLLIPTFRLPTLIHTRSHNAKWLSEISNANPVWIHPIDAQRIGVQTGDLIRITTDIGYYVNRAWVTEGIRPGVVACSHHMGRWRLETSTGADRWASAKVALGRGEDGIWHMRQTEGVRPYESTDPDSSRIFWRESGVHQNLTFPVHPDPVSGMHCWHQKVTVTPAQPGDRYADISVDPAKAQKVYEEWLAMTRPQTQRPDGLRRPLWMIRPYRPANSAFKR
;
A
#
# COMPACT_ATOMS: atom_id res chain seq x y z
N GLU A 1 12.83 -25.06 1.20
CA GLU A 1 13.13 -25.78 -0.06
C GLU A 1 12.04 -26.81 -0.39
N GLU A 2 11.68 -27.69 0.56
CA GLU A 2 10.65 -28.73 0.36
C GLU A 2 9.28 -28.21 -0.10
N TYR A 3 8.79 -27.11 0.47
CA TYR A 3 7.52 -26.49 0.06
C TYR A 3 7.52 -26.04 -1.42
N TYR A 4 8.55 -25.32 -1.85
CA TYR A 4 8.65 -24.84 -3.23
C TYR A 4 8.91 -25.99 -4.21
N ARG A 5 9.73 -26.96 -3.82
CA ARG A 5 9.93 -28.18 -4.60
C ARG A 5 8.60 -28.87 -4.89
N TRP A 6 7.79 -29.11 -3.85
CA TRP A 6 6.49 -29.74 -4.01
C TRP A 6 5.55 -28.93 -4.90
N ILE A 7 5.49 -27.60 -4.74
CA ILE A 7 4.69 -26.72 -5.60
C ILE A 7 5.11 -26.85 -7.07
N PHE A 8 6.41 -26.77 -7.36
CA PHE A 8 6.92 -26.82 -8.73
C PHE A 8 6.70 -28.19 -9.38
N GLU A 9 6.74 -29.27 -8.58
CA GLU A 9 6.49 -30.62 -9.05
C GLU A 9 5.01 -30.93 -9.27
N ASN A 10 4.11 -30.33 -8.49
CA ASN A 10 2.71 -30.80 -8.41
C ASN A 10 1.64 -29.73 -8.74
N SER A 11 1.97 -28.44 -8.67
CA SER A 11 0.99 -27.36 -8.72
C SER A 11 1.19 -26.36 -9.87
N VAL A 12 2.30 -26.46 -10.63
CA VAL A 12 2.57 -25.57 -11.77
C VAL A 12 2.36 -26.33 -13.09
N PRO A 13 1.24 -26.12 -13.80
CA PRO A 13 0.95 -26.86 -15.02
C PRO A 13 2.01 -26.61 -16.10
N GLY A 14 2.57 -27.67 -16.68
CA GLY A 14 3.56 -27.57 -17.76
C GLY A 14 5.02 -27.45 -17.31
N LEU A 15 5.28 -27.12 -16.05
CA LEU A 15 6.64 -26.95 -15.54
C LEU A 15 7.42 -28.27 -15.46
N PRO A 16 6.83 -29.39 -14.96
CA PRO A 16 7.54 -30.67 -14.94
C PRO A 16 8.02 -31.14 -16.31
N GLU A 17 7.19 -30.96 -17.34
CA GLU A 17 7.56 -31.37 -18.70
C GLU A 17 8.59 -30.41 -19.32
N ALA A 18 8.52 -29.12 -19.03
CA ALA A 18 9.53 -28.16 -19.46
C ALA A 18 10.89 -28.42 -18.81
N ALA A 19 10.91 -28.72 -17.51
CA ALA A 19 12.12 -29.08 -16.78
C ALA A 19 12.75 -30.38 -17.32
N ALA A 20 11.92 -31.41 -17.56
CA ALA A 20 12.36 -32.69 -18.09
C ALA A 20 13.02 -32.57 -19.49
N LYS A 21 12.52 -31.67 -20.36
CA LYS A 21 13.11 -31.41 -21.69
C LYS A 21 14.55 -30.89 -21.62
N GLU A 22 14.94 -30.28 -20.50
CA GLU A 22 16.30 -29.80 -20.25
C GLU A 22 17.11 -30.71 -19.32
N GLY A 23 16.56 -31.87 -18.94
CA GLY A 23 17.21 -32.75 -17.96
C GLY A 23 17.29 -32.15 -16.56
N LEU A 24 16.39 -31.23 -16.20
CA LEU A 24 16.32 -30.56 -14.91
C LEU A 24 15.14 -31.08 -14.07
N SER A 25 15.27 -31.01 -12.74
CA SER A 25 14.09 -31.07 -11.87
C SER A 25 13.31 -29.74 -11.96
N PRO A 26 12.00 -29.72 -11.62
CA PRO A 26 11.23 -28.46 -11.61
C PRO A 26 11.85 -27.38 -10.72
N LEU A 27 12.41 -27.77 -9.56
CA LEU A 27 13.13 -26.84 -8.69
C LEU A 27 14.41 -26.30 -9.35
N ALA A 28 15.22 -27.17 -9.99
CA ALA A 28 16.44 -26.73 -10.67
C ALA A 28 16.14 -25.83 -11.87
N TYR A 29 15.06 -26.11 -12.61
CA TYR A 29 14.57 -25.24 -13.68
C TYR A 29 14.24 -23.84 -13.14
N MET A 30 13.47 -23.75 -12.05
CA MET A 30 13.12 -22.47 -11.44
C MET A 30 14.31 -21.75 -10.81
N GLN A 31 15.30 -22.47 -10.27
CA GLN A 31 16.55 -21.86 -9.80
C GLN A 31 17.39 -21.28 -10.95
N LYS A 32 17.38 -21.93 -12.12
CA LYS A 32 18.10 -21.49 -13.31
C LYS A 32 17.44 -20.27 -13.98
N TYR A 33 16.12 -20.31 -14.17
CA TYR A 33 15.39 -19.34 -14.99
C TYR A 33 14.62 -18.28 -14.18
N GLY A 34 14.23 -18.58 -12.94
CA GLY A 34 13.47 -17.69 -12.07
C GLY A 34 12.01 -17.46 -12.46
N ALA A 35 11.60 -17.80 -13.69
CA ALA A 35 10.24 -17.64 -14.19
C ALA A 35 9.86 -18.76 -15.19
N PHE A 36 8.57 -19.05 -15.29
CA PHE A 36 8.01 -20.02 -16.23
C PHE A 36 6.64 -19.54 -16.74
N THR A 37 6.46 -19.52 -18.06
CA THR A 37 5.17 -19.20 -18.68
C THR A 37 4.32 -20.47 -18.75
N ILE A 38 3.18 -20.47 -18.06
CA ILE A 38 2.24 -21.59 -18.11
C ILE A 38 1.64 -21.69 -19.51
N PRO A 39 1.71 -22.86 -20.17
CA PRO A 39 1.08 -23.07 -21.47
C PRO A 39 -0.44 -22.84 -21.40
N SER A 40 -1.00 -22.11 -22.37
CA SER A 40 -2.41 -21.71 -22.39
C SER A 40 -3.37 -22.91 -22.42
N ASP A 41 -2.97 -24.02 -23.02
CA ASP A 41 -3.69 -25.29 -23.04
C ASP A 41 -3.70 -26.01 -21.68
N LYS A 42 -2.68 -25.76 -20.84
CA LYS A 42 -2.52 -26.38 -19.52
C LYS A 42 -3.08 -25.56 -18.38
N ALA A 43 -3.34 -24.28 -18.58
CA ALA A 43 -4.11 -23.48 -17.65
C ALA A 43 -4.94 -22.43 -18.39
N PRO A 44 -6.27 -22.59 -18.44
CA PRO A 44 -7.19 -21.59 -18.96
C PRO A 44 -7.38 -20.44 -17.95
N VAL A 45 -6.30 -19.99 -17.30
CA VAL A 45 -6.25 -18.78 -16.47
C VAL A 45 -6.24 -17.52 -17.34
N PHE A 46 -5.89 -17.67 -18.61
CA PHE A 46 -6.02 -16.63 -19.63
C PHE A 46 -7.39 -16.74 -20.33
N GLN A 47 -7.94 -15.61 -20.80
CA GLN A 47 -9.20 -15.56 -21.55
C GLN A 47 -10.45 -16.08 -20.81
N LEU A 48 -10.51 -15.90 -19.49
CA LEU A 48 -11.69 -16.29 -18.70
C LEU A 48 -12.99 -15.67 -19.22
N ASN A 49 -12.92 -14.48 -19.81
CA ASN A 49 -14.04 -13.79 -20.43
C ASN A 49 -14.54 -14.45 -21.72
N GLU A 50 -13.74 -15.29 -22.37
CA GLU A 50 -14.08 -16.00 -23.62
C GLU A 50 -14.66 -17.40 -23.36
N LYS A 51 -14.89 -17.77 -22.10
CA LYS A 51 -15.65 -18.99 -21.79
C LYS A 51 -17.06 -18.84 -22.31
N THR A 52 -17.56 -19.86 -22.99
CA THR A 52 -18.93 -19.85 -23.48
C THR A 52 -19.91 -20.14 -22.36
N VAL A 53 -21.06 -19.46 -22.38
CA VAL A 53 -22.15 -19.76 -21.47
C VAL A 53 -22.66 -21.16 -21.77
N LYS A 54 -22.78 -22.00 -20.74
CA LYS A 54 -23.30 -23.36 -20.91
C LYS A 54 -24.71 -23.33 -21.52
N PRO A 55 -25.05 -24.22 -22.48
CA PRO A 55 -26.35 -24.22 -23.14
C PRO A 55 -27.55 -24.30 -22.17
N GLU A 56 -27.41 -25.04 -21.07
CA GLU A 56 -28.41 -25.15 -19.99
C GLU A 56 -28.72 -23.81 -19.30
N LEU A 57 -27.77 -22.88 -19.28
CA LEU A 57 -27.95 -21.55 -18.70
C LEU A 57 -28.62 -20.56 -19.65
N LEU A 58 -28.62 -20.85 -20.96
CA LEU A 58 -29.25 -20.02 -21.99
C LEU A 58 -30.78 -20.18 -22.06
N GLN A 59 -31.33 -21.22 -21.45
CA GLN A 59 -32.77 -21.42 -21.37
C GLN A 59 -33.43 -20.31 -20.53
N ASN A 60 -34.56 -19.78 -21.03
CA ASN A 60 -35.32 -18.69 -20.40
C ASN A 60 -34.50 -17.41 -20.16
N THR A 61 -33.53 -17.14 -21.03
CA THR A 61 -32.76 -15.90 -20.99
C THR A 61 -33.39 -14.80 -21.84
N LYS A 62 -33.04 -13.55 -21.54
CA LYS A 62 -33.32 -12.39 -22.39
C LYS A 62 -31.99 -11.82 -22.87
N ILE A 63 -31.93 -11.51 -24.16
CA ILE A 63 -30.77 -10.83 -24.75
C ILE A 63 -31.19 -9.39 -25.03
N ASP A 64 -30.43 -8.45 -24.50
CA ASP A 64 -30.59 -7.04 -24.83
C ASP A 64 -30.04 -6.77 -26.24
N GLU A 65 -30.89 -6.31 -27.15
CA GLU A 65 -30.54 -6.17 -28.58
C GLU A 65 -29.44 -5.13 -28.84
N HIS A 66 -29.31 -4.12 -27.97
CA HIS A 66 -28.34 -3.04 -28.17
C HIS A 66 -26.96 -3.39 -27.58
N THR A 67 -26.96 -3.97 -26.39
CA THR A 67 -25.74 -4.25 -25.62
C THR A 67 -25.23 -5.68 -25.82
N GLY A 68 -26.11 -6.60 -26.24
CA GLY A 68 -25.84 -8.04 -26.33
C GLY A 68 -25.86 -8.75 -24.98
N VAL A 69 -26.18 -8.07 -23.88
CA VAL A 69 -26.15 -8.66 -22.54
C VAL A 69 -27.21 -9.75 -22.41
N ILE A 70 -26.78 -10.92 -21.93
CA ILE A 70 -27.63 -12.08 -21.68
C ILE A 70 -27.99 -12.08 -20.20
N SER A 71 -29.29 -12.04 -19.89
CA SER A 71 -29.81 -12.00 -18.53
C SER A 71 -30.78 -13.15 -18.23
N ARG A 72 -30.75 -13.63 -16.99
CA ARG A 72 -31.64 -14.66 -16.45
C ARG A 72 -32.08 -14.24 -15.05
N ASP A 73 -33.39 -14.23 -14.81
CA ASP A 73 -33.98 -13.88 -13.50
C ASP A 73 -33.45 -12.54 -12.93
N GLY A 74 -33.24 -11.55 -13.81
CA GLY A 74 -32.70 -10.23 -13.46
C GLY A 74 -31.19 -10.18 -13.21
N THR A 75 -30.47 -11.29 -13.40
CA THR A 75 -29.02 -11.37 -13.29
C THR A 75 -28.38 -11.49 -14.67
N ASN A 76 -27.42 -10.63 -15.00
CA ASN A 76 -26.65 -10.75 -16.23
C ASN A 76 -25.71 -11.95 -16.10
N ILE A 77 -25.73 -12.90 -17.04
CA ILE A 77 -24.94 -14.14 -16.99
C ILE A 77 -23.94 -14.28 -18.14
N GLY A 78 -24.02 -13.41 -19.15
CA GLY A 78 -23.10 -13.41 -20.27
C GLY A 78 -23.37 -12.27 -21.24
N VAL A 79 -22.71 -12.32 -22.39
CA VAL A 79 -22.84 -11.36 -23.48
C VAL A 79 -22.71 -12.08 -24.82
N MET A 80 -23.57 -11.71 -25.76
CA MET A 80 -23.51 -12.14 -27.15
C MET A 80 -22.48 -11.29 -27.88
N VAL A 81 -21.46 -11.94 -28.46
CA VAL A 81 -20.43 -11.32 -29.29
C VAL A 81 -20.29 -12.17 -30.54
N ASP A 82 -20.52 -11.55 -31.72
CA ASP A 82 -20.42 -12.21 -33.02
C ASP A 82 -21.18 -13.55 -33.13
N GLY A 83 -22.36 -13.62 -32.51
CA GLY A 83 -23.22 -14.80 -32.50
C GLY A 83 -22.85 -15.87 -31.48
N VAL A 84 -21.84 -15.64 -30.63
CA VAL A 84 -21.42 -16.55 -29.57
C VAL A 84 -21.73 -15.97 -28.20
N ALA A 85 -22.35 -16.77 -27.34
CA ALA A 85 -22.66 -16.40 -25.96
C ALA A 85 -21.46 -16.67 -25.04
N TYR A 86 -20.80 -15.60 -24.60
CA TYR A 86 -19.67 -15.66 -23.66
C TYR A 86 -20.08 -15.30 -22.23
N GLU A 87 -19.47 -15.91 -21.23
CA GLU A 87 -19.63 -15.52 -19.81
C GLU A 87 -19.16 -14.07 -19.59
N GLY A 88 -18.14 -13.64 -20.34
CA GLY A 88 -17.64 -12.27 -20.34
C GLY A 88 -16.90 -11.88 -19.06
N PHE A 89 -16.66 -10.58 -18.90
CA PHE A 89 -16.07 -10.02 -17.69
C PHE A 89 -17.06 -10.02 -16.53
N PRO A 90 -16.62 -10.01 -15.26
CA PRO A 90 -17.49 -9.89 -14.10
C PRO A 90 -17.96 -8.42 -13.89
N THR A 91 -18.41 -7.77 -14.95
CA THR A 91 -18.94 -6.40 -15.00
C THR A 91 -20.44 -6.43 -15.30
N PRO A 92 -21.21 -5.35 -15.02
CA PRO A 92 -22.62 -5.28 -15.38
C PRO A 92 -22.87 -5.55 -16.87
N SER A 93 -22.05 -4.99 -17.77
CA SER A 93 -22.16 -5.21 -19.21
C SER A 93 -21.60 -6.55 -19.71
N ARG A 94 -20.93 -7.32 -18.84
CA ARG A 94 -20.13 -8.50 -19.21
C ARG A 94 -19.01 -8.23 -20.22
N LYS A 95 -18.71 -6.96 -20.48
CA LYS A 95 -17.61 -6.48 -21.35
C LYS A 95 -16.53 -5.78 -20.51
N LEU A 96 -15.39 -5.49 -21.13
CA LEU A 96 -14.41 -4.56 -20.58
C LEU A 96 -14.98 -3.13 -20.71
N GLU A 97 -15.30 -2.51 -19.57
CA GLU A 97 -15.96 -1.20 -19.54
C GLU A 97 -14.93 -0.06 -19.59
N PHE A 98 -14.71 0.52 -20.78
CA PHE A 98 -14.01 1.82 -20.89
C PHE A 98 -14.84 2.96 -20.31
N TYR A 99 -16.16 2.89 -20.51
CA TYR A 99 -17.12 3.77 -19.88
C TYR A 99 -17.88 2.99 -18.81
N SER A 100 -17.79 3.42 -17.56
CA SER A 100 -18.51 2.84 -16.43
C SER A 100 -19.81 3.59 -16.18
N SER A 101 -20.92 2.96 -16.58
CA SER A 101 -22.27 3.42 -16.21
C SER A 101 -22.45 3.47 -14.69
N THR A 102 -21.80 2.54 -13.97
CA THR A 102 -21.79 2.51 -12.51
C THR A 102 -21.20 3.80 -11.93
N MET A 103 -20.05 4.28 -12.40
CA MET A 103 -19.48 5.52 -11.87
C MET A 103 -20.42 6.73 -12.06
N LYS A 104 -21.02 6.87 -13.25
CA LYS A 104 -22.01 7.92 -13.53
C LYS A 104 -23.24 7.81 -12.62
N GLU A 105 -23.85 6.63 -12.52
CA GLU A 105 -25.03 6.38 -11.69
C GLU A 105 -24.75 6.66 -10.20
N TRP A 106 -23.52 6.45 -9.77
CA TRP A 106 -23.07 6.63 -8.39
C TRP A 106 -22.52 8.03 -8.10
N GLY A 107 -22.74 9.01 -8.99
CA GLY A 107 -22.45 10.42 -8.75
C GLY A 107 -21.04 10.86 -9.14
N TRP A 108 -20.33 10.06 -9.94
CA TRP A 108 -18.97 10.33 -10.44
C TRP A 108 -18.91 10.28 -11.97
N PRO A 109 -19.73 11.06 -12.70
CA PRO A 109 -19.73 11.06 -14.17
C PRO A 109 -18.38 11.44 -14.80
N GLU A 110 -17.59 12.27 -14.13
CA GLU A 110 -16.26 12.70 -14.57
C GLU A 110 -15.22 11.58 -14.50
N GLU A 111 -15.44 10.57 -13.66
CA GLU A 111 -14.60 9.37 -13.54
C GLU A 111 -15.22 8.15 -14.24
N ALA A 112 -16.27 8.36 -15.05
CA ALA A 112 -16.88 7.30 -15.83
C ALA A 112 -15.95 6.75 -16.92
N VAL A 113 -14.90 7.48 -17.30
CA VAL A 113 -13.83 7.01 -18.18
C VAL A 113 -12.48 7.23 -17.49
N PRO A 114 -11.44 6.46 -17.84
CA PRO A 114 -10.08 6.75 -17.39
C PRO A 114 -9.69 8.20 -17.73
N THR A 115 -9.30 8.96 -16.72
CA THR A 115 -8.98 10.39 -16.84
C THR A 115 -7.81 10.77 -15.93
N TYR A 116 -7.38 12.02 -16.02
CA TYR A 116 -6.33 12.58 -15.16
C TYR A 116 -6.94 13.33 -13.97
N VAL A 117 -6.55 12.95 -12.75
CA VAL A 117 -7.03 13.55 -11.50
C VAL A 117 -5.82 14.08 -10.72
N HIS A 118 -5.90 15.34 -10.28
CA HIS A 118 -4.90 15.90 -9.37
C HIS A 118 -5.17 15.39 -7.95
N SER A 119 -4.19 14.70 -7.36
CA SER A 119 -4.25 14.30 -5.95
C SER A 119 -3.86 15.46 -5.02
N HIS A 120 -4.04 15.27 -3.71
CA HIS A 120 -3.62 16.24 -2.68
C HIS A 120 -2.11 16.52 -2.71
N VAL A 121 -1.30 15.61 -3.26
CA VAL A 121 0.16 15.77 -3.44
C VAL A 121 0.56 16.18 -4.86
N HIS A 122 -0.38 16.58 -5.72
CA HIS A 122 -0.06 17.09 -7.05
C HIS A 122 0.90 18.30 -6.95
N PRO A 123 1.88 18.47 -7.85
CA PRO A 123 2.84 19.58 -7.78
C PRO A 123 2.22 20.98 -7.70
N SER A 124 1.02 21.20 -8.23
CA SER A 124 0.30 22.49 -8.08
C SER A 124 -0.06 22.82 -6.64
N ASN A 125 -0.09 21.82 -5.76
CA ASN A 125 -0.42 21.97 -4.34
C ASN A 125 0.84 22.03 -3.46
N ILE A 126 2.03 21.99 -4.06
CA ILE A 126 3.32 21.93 -3.36
C ILE A 126 4.13 23.17 -3.72
N ASP A 127 4.39 24.00 -2.71
CA ASP A 127 5.23 25.19 -2.81
C ASP A 127 6.61 24.93 -2.21
N ILE A 128 7.54 24.56 -3.08
CA ILE A 128 8.92 24.28 -2.70
C ILE A 128 9.63 25.46 -2.03
N THR A 129 9.20 26.70 -2.31
CA THR A 129 9.79 27.91 -1.70
C THR A 129 9.41 28.06 -0.23
N LYS A 130 8.32 27.41 0.19
CA LYS A 130 7.88 27.30 1.59
C LYS A 130 8.41 26.04 2.27
N GLY A 131 9.33 25.32 1.62
CA GLY A 131 9.86 24.06 2.12
C GLY A 131 8.87 22.90 2.06
N GLU A 132 7.84 22.98 1.19
CA GLU A 132 6.89 21.89 0.98
C GLU A 132 7.43 20.86 -0.03
N TYR A 133 7.19 19.58 0.24
CA TYR A 133 7.66 18.45 -0.56
C TYR A 133 6.57 17.38 -0.66
N LEU A 134 6.66 16.56 -1.71
CA LEU A 134 5.98 15.26 -1.74
C LEU A 134 6.83 14.25 -0.97
N LEU A 135 6.26 13.61 0.05
CA LEU A 135 6.84 12.46 0.74
C LEU A 135 6.35 11.15 0.14
N ILE A 136 7.29 10.29 -0.27
CA ILE A 136 7.06 8.89 -0.67
C ILE A 136 7.40 7.97 0.51
N PRO A 137 6.41 7.44 1.25
CA PRO A 137 6.67 6.49 2.33
C PRO A 137 6.62 5.02 1.89
N THR A 138 6.19 4.77 0.65
CA THR A 138 5.72 3.47 0.18
C THR A 138 6.76 2.67 -0.59
N PHE A 139 7.96 3.17 -0.83
CA PHE A 139 9.00 2.37 -1.47
C PHE A 139 9.41 1.19 -0.58
N ARG A 140 9.98 0.15 -1.20
CA ARG A 140 10.38 -1.09 -0.55
C ARG A 140 11.89 -1.23 -0.50
N LEU A 141 12.41 -1.56 0.68
CA LEU A 141 13.80 -1.98 0.81
C LEU A 141 13.85 -3.47 0.44
N PRO A 142 14.74 -3.91 -0.46
CA PRO A 142 14.79 -5.29 -0.92
C PRO A 142 14.98 -6.33 0.20
N THR A 143 15.57 -5.91 1.31
CA THR A 143 15.85 -6.74 2.49
C THR A 143 14.68 -6.86 3.46
N LEU A 144 13.61 -6.07 3.31
CA LEU A 144 12.55 -5.98 4.31
C LEU A 144 11.15 -6.16 3.71
N ILE A 145 10.32 -6.96 4.38
CA ILE A 145 8.91 -7.19 4.04
C ILE A 145 8.06 -6.43 5.05
N HIS A 146 7.66 -5.22 4.67
CA HIS A 146 6.87 -4.31 5.51
C HIS A 146 7.45 -4.23 6.93
N THR A 147 6.62 -4.55 7.93
CA THR A 147 6.93 -4.48 9.34
C THR A 147 7.42 -5.80 9.93
N ARG A 148 7.48 -6.88 9.13
CA ARG A 148 7.61 -8.27 9.63
C ARG A 148 9.05 -8.80 9.63
N SER A 149 9.95 -8.20 8.86
CA SER A 149 11.33 -8.70 8.72
C SER A 149 12.28 -8.29 9.84
N HIS A 150 11.87 -7.39 10.73
CA HIS A 150 12.73 -6.86 11.79
C HIS A 150 13.10 -7.90 12.86
N ASN A 151 12.35 -9.00 12.96
CA ASN A 151 12.75 -10.10 13.82
C ASN A 151 13.82 -11.02 13.20
N ALA A 152 14.20 -10.80 11.94
CA ALA A 152 15.34 -11.47 11.33
C ALA A 152 16.62 -10.65 11.56
N LYS A 153 17.52 -11.17 12.40
CA LYS A 153 18.78 -10.52 12.79
C LYS A 153 19.62 -10.12 11.56
N TRP A 154 19.81 -11.03 10.60
CA TRP A 154 20.58 -10.76 9.38
C TRP A 154 19.97 -9.68 8.48
N LEU A 155 18.64 -9.58 8.42
CA LEU A 155 17.99 -8.54 7.62
C LEU A 155 18.09 -7.17 8.31
N SER A 156 17.98 -7.14 9.64
CA SER A 156 18.17 -5.93 10.45
C SER A 156 19.62 -5.42 10.40
N GLU A 157 20.59 -6.33 10.34
CA GLU A 157 22.01 -5.97 10.16
C GLU A 157 22.25 -5.17 8.88
N ILE A 158 21.59 -5.56 7.77
CA ILE A 158 21.69 -4.85 6.48
C ILE A 158 20.86 -3.55 6.48
N SER A 159 19.74 -3.51 7.20
CA SER A 159 18.79 -2.39 7.16
C SER A 159 18.25 -2.08 8.55
N ASN A 160 18.96 -1.19 9.27
CA ASN A 160 18.67 -0.79 10.65
C ASN A 160 18.27 0.69 10.82
N ALA A 161 18.33 1.49 9.76
CA ALA A 161 17.86 2.89 9.76
C ALA A 161 17.04 3.21 8.51
N ASN A 162 16.05 4.11 8.63
CA ASN A 162 15.26 4.65 7.52
C ASN A 162 15.47 6.17 7.39
N PRO A 163 16.68 6.65 7.04
CA PRO A 163 16.87 8.08 6.85
C PRO A 163 15.96 8.60 5.73
N VAL A 164 15.65 9.89 5.78
CA VAL A 164 14.85 10.58 4.76
C VAL A 164 15.75 10.92 3.58
N TRP A 165 15.45 10.36 2.42
CA TRP A 165 16.16 10.62 1.18
C TRP A 165 15.77 12.00 0.68
N ILE A 166 16.78 12.81 0.36
CA ILE A 166 16.61 14.17 -0.15
C ILE A 166 17.61 14.42 -1.29
N HIS A 167 17.17 15.11 -2.33
CA HIS A 167 18.03 15.44 -3.47
C HIS A 167 19.07 16.51 -3.08
N PRO A 168 20.29 16.51 -3.64
CA PRO A 168 21.34 17.48 -3.27
C PRO A 168 20.94 18.95 -3.41
N ILE A 169 20.21 19.31 -4.47
CA ILE A 169 19.66 20.68 -4.66
C ILE A 169 18.75 21.10 -3.50
N ASP A 170 17.90 20.19 -3.03
CA ASP A 170 16.94 20.49 -1.96
C ASP A 170 17.66 20.52 -0.60
N ALA A 171 18.60 19.61 -0.38
CA ALA A 171 19.46 19.60 0.80
C ALA A 171 20.27 20.89 0.92
N GLN A 172 20.84 21.37 -0.19
CA GLN A 172 21.53 22.67 -0.25
C GLN A 172 20.57 23.82 0.05
N ARG A 173 19.34 23.79 -0.49
CA ARG A 173 18.33 24.84 -0.26
C ARG A 173 18.00 25.00 1.23
N ILE A 174 17.93 23.89 1.97
CA ILE A 174 17.62 23.91 3.42
C ILE A 174 18.87 23.83 4.31
N GLY A 175 20.07 23.79 3.73
CA GLY A 175 21.34 23.83 4.45
C GLY A 175 21.67 22.57 5.27
N VAL A 176 21.34 21.38 4.76
CA VAL A 176 21.59 20.10 5.46
C VAL A 176 22.48 19.17 4.66
N GLN A 177 23.21 18.30 5.36
CA GLN A 177 24.05 17.26 4.81
C GLN A 177 23.57 15.88 5.29
N THR A 178 24.12 14.81 4.68
CA THR A 178 23.85 13.45 5.12
C THR A 178 24.20 13.27 6.60
N GLY A 179 23.26 12.74 7.37
CA GLY A 179 23.41 12.49 8.80
C GLY A 179 22.82 13.57 9.70
N ASP A 180 22.61 14.79 9.17
CA ASP A 180 21.96 15.89 9.90
C ASP A 180 20.52 15.53 10.25
N LEU A 181 20.04 16.05 11.38
CA LEU A 181 18.65 15.90 11.76
C LEU A 181 17.79 16.91 11.01
N ILE A 182 16.69 16.41 10.47
CA ILE A 182 15.63 17.18 9.84
C ILE A 182 14.30 16.87 10.49
N ARG A 183 13.43 17.86 10.51
CA ARG A 183 12.04 17.71 10.92
C ARG A 183 11.16 17.60 9.68
N ILE A 184 10.32 16.57 9.66
CA ILE A 184 9.29 16.35 8.65
C ILE A 184 7.94 16.63 9.30
N THR A 185 7.29 17.72 8.90
CA THR A 185 6.00 18.14 9.41
C THR A 185 4.89 17.76 8.44
N THR A 186 3.87 17.07 8.94
CA THR A 186 2.64 16.70 8.24
C THR A 186 1.48 17.57 8.74
N ASP A 187 0.28 17.39 8.20
CA ASP A 187 -0.89 18.15 8.64
C ASP A 187 -1.27 17.91 10.12
N ILE A 188 -0.85 16.77 10.69
CA ILE A 188 -1.25 16.36 12.05
C ILE A 188 -0.11 16.35 13.05
N GLY A 189 1.13 16.67 12.65
CA GLY A 189 2.26 16.52 13.55
C GLY A 189 3.60 16.57 12.85
N TYR A 190 4.62 15.96 13.47
CA TYR A 190 5.94 15.87 12.88
C TYR A 190 6.72 14.66 13.41
N TYR A 191 7.76 14.28 12.66
CA TYR A 191 8.81 13.40 13.15
C TYR A 191 10.19 13.96 12.82
N VAL A 192 11.19 13.59 13.63
CA VAL A 192 12.59 13.99 13.45
C VAL A 192 13.42 12.78 13.04
N ASN A 193 14.13 12.90 11.92
CA ASN A 193 14.94 11.82 11.37
C ASN A 193 16.20 12.37 10.69
N ARG A 194 17.12 11.51 10.26
CA ARG A 194 18.32 11.91 9.53
C ARG A 194 18.04 12.16 8.06
N ALA A 195 18.71 13.14 7.48
CA ALA A 195 18.81 13.30 6.04
C ALA A 195 19.79 12.26 5.44
N TRP A 196 19.43 11.73 4.27
CA TRP A 196 20.32 10.99 3.38
C TRP A 196 20.32 11.69 2.02
N VAL A 197 21.38 12.43 1.73
CA VAL A 197 21.51 13.22 0.51
C VAL A 197 21.93 12.31 -0.64
N THR A 198 21.11 12.26 -1.70
CA THR A 198 21.34 11.34 -2.83
C THR A 198 20.71 11.85 -4.13
N GLU A 199 21.42 11.67 -5.26
CA GLU A 199 20.90 11.91 -6.63
C GLU A 199 19.85 10.86 -7.05
N GLY A 200 19.65 9.80 -6.25
CA GLY A 200 18.68 8.72 -6.51
C GLY A 200 17.22 9.08 -6.28
N ILE A 201 16.89 10.36 -6.01
CA ILE A 201 15.53 10.85 -5.80
C ILE A 201 15.30 12.15 -6.57
N ARG A 202 14.09 12.37 -7.10
CA ARG A 202 13.78 13.57 -7.88
C ARG A 202 13.81 14.85 -7.00
N PRO A 203 14.31 16.00 -7.50
CA PRO A 203 14.12 17.29 -6.83
C PRO A 203 12.64 17.59 -6.51
N GLY A 204 12.39 18.15 -5.33
CA GLY A 204 11.03 18.44 -4.82
C GLY A 204 10.31 17.21 -4.24
N VAL A 205 10.98 16.07 -4.16
CA VAL A 205 10.46 14.82 -3.58
C VAL A 205 11.41 14.34 -2.49
N VAL A 206 10.84 13.94 -1.36
CA VAL A 206 11.56 13.24 -0.29
C VAL A 206 10.98 11.83 -0.12
N ALA A 207 11.77 10.89 0.38
CA ALA A 207 11.30 9.53 0.62
C ALA A 207 11.79 9.01 1.96
N CYS A 208 10.95 8.27 2.68
CA CYS A 208 11.36 7.64 3.92
C CYS A 208 10.72 6.25 4.03
N SER A 209 11.52 5.24 4.34
CA SER A 209 11.05 3.85 4.34
C SER A 209 10.13 3.57 5.54
N HIS A 210 8.94 3.02 5.30
CA HIS A 210 7.98 2.65 6.36
C HIS A 210 8.32 1.35 7.13
N HIS A 211 9.38 0.63 6.74
CA HIS A 211 9.66 -0.72 7.28
C HIS A 211 10.07 -0.66 8.76
N MET A 212 10.76 0.40 9.15
CA MET A 212 11.45 0.56 10.43
C MET A 212 10.66 1.46 11.41
N GLY A 213 11.26 1.78 12.56
CA GLY A 213 10.67 2.60 13.62
C GLY A 213 9.92 1.80 14.67
N ARG A 214 10.30 0.54 14.93
CA ARG A 214 9.65 -0.22 16.00
C ARG A 214 10.02 0.38 17.35
N TRP A 215 9.08 0.37 18.27
CA TRP A 215 9.27 0.93 19.60
C TRP A 215 8.65 0.02 20.66
N ARG A 216 9.12 0.18 21.89
CA ARG A 216 8.63 -0.52 23.08
C ARG A 216 8.54 0.46 24.25
N LEU A 217 7.56 0.26 25.12
CA LEU A 217 7.46 1.03 26.36
C LEU A 217 8.35 0.44 27.45
N GLU A 218 8.51 -0.88 27.47
CA GLU A 218 9.36 -1.60 28.40
C GLU A 218 10.28 -2.58 27.69
N THR A 219 11.39 -2.93 28.33
CA THR A 219 12.42 -3.80 27.72
C THR A 219 12.02 -5.27 27.73
N SER A 220 11.18 -5.69 28.68
CA SER A 220 10.75 -7.09 28.84
C SER A 220 9.53 -7.48 28.01
N THR A 221 8.93 -6.53 27.28
CA THR A 221 7.68 -6.75 26.53
C THR A 221 7.74 -6.13 25.13
N GLY A 222 7.10 -6.79 24.15
CA GLY A 222 6.95 -6.27 22.80
C GLY A 222 8.05 -6.72 21.82
N ALA A 223 8.48 -5.81 20.95
CA ALA A 223 9.43 -6.10 19.87
C ALA A 223 10.86 -6.29 20.38
N ASP A 224 11.63 -7.14 19.70
CA ASP A 224 13.02 -7.43 20.06
C ASP A 224 13.91 -6.18 20.10
N ARG A 225 14.87 -6.20 21.03
CA ARG A 225 15.70 -5.03 21.37
C ARG A 225 16.66 -4.62 20.26
N TRP A 226 17.07 -5.54 19.40
CA TRP A 226 17.93 -5.27 18.25
C TRP A 226 17.20 -4.52 17.12
N ALA A 227 15.87 -4.51 17.14
CA ALA A 227 15.04 -3.99 16.06
C ALA A 227 14.09 -2.87 16.51
N SER A 228 14.14 -2.47 17.78
CA SER A 228 13.25 -1.46 18.35
C SER A 228 13.96 -0.51 19.30
N ALA A 229 13.37 0.65 19.56
CA ALA A 229 13.82 1.60 20.58
C ALA A 229 12.89 1.61 21.81
N LYS A 230 13.42 1.86 23.01
CA LYS A 230 12.59 2.17 24.17
C LYS A 230 12.15 3.62 24.08
N VAL A 231 10.86 3.89 24.29
CA VAL A 231 10.29 5.23 24.19
C VAL A 231 9.50 5.60 25.44
N ALA A 232 9.50 6.89 25.77
CA ALA A 232 8.51 7.49 26.64
C ALA A 232 7.39 8.07 25.76
N LEU A 233 6.15 7.71 26.06
CA LEU A 233 4.95 8.22 25.40
C LEU A 233 4.18 9.07 26.42
N GLY A 234 3.82 10.30 26.03
CA GLY A 234 3.08 11.21 26.90
C GLY A 234 2.10 12.05 26.11
N ARG A 235 1.01 12.48 26.77
CA ARG A 235 0.05 13.42 26.22
C ARG A 235 0.13 14.73 27.00
N GLY A 236 0.37 15.83 26.30
CA GLY A 236 0.35 17.17 26.87
C GLY A 236 -1.05 17.61 27.29
N GLU A 237 -1.14 18.68 28.06
CA GLU A 237 -2.41 19.30 28.47
C GLU A 237 -3.20 19.86 27.27
N ASP A 238 -2.49 20.21 26.20
CA ASP A 238 -3.03 20.59 24.89
C ASP A 238 -3.64 19.40 24.11
N GLY A 239 -3.52 18.19 24.64
CA GLY A 239 -4.02 16.97 24.02
C GLY A 239 -3.09 16.37 22.97
N ILE A 240 -1.93 16.97 22.71
CA ILE A 240 -0.92 16.50 21.74
C ILE A 240 -0.13 15.35 22.34
N TRP A 241 0.08 14.30 21.55
CA TRP A 241 0.93 13.19 21.92
C TRP A 241 2.37 13.43 21.51
N HIS A 242 3.30 13.07 22.39
CA HIS A 242 4.73 13.08 22.14
C HIS A 242 5.32 11.71 22.42
N MET A 243 6.18 11.25 21.52
CA MET A 243 7.00 10.06 21.67
C MET A 243 8.47 10.49 21.65
N ARG A 244 9.18 10.17 22.73
CA ARG A 244 10.61 10.46 22.91
C ARG A 244 11.36 9.15 23.05
N GLN A 245 12.37 8.93 22.22
CA GLN A 245 13.28 7.80 22.42
C GLN A 245 14.10 8.00 23.70
N THR A 246 14.04 7.03 24.61
CA THR A 246 14.80 7.01 25.86
C THR A 246 15.99 6.05 25.80
N GLU A 247 15.90 5.00 24.98
CA GLU A 247 16.99 4.05 24.73
C GLU A 247 16.95 3.59 23.27
N GLY A 248 18.08 3.73 22.56
CA GLY A 248 18.25 3.19 21.21
C GLY A 248 18.59 1.70 21.19
N VAL A 249 18.98 1.22 20.02
CA VAL A 249 19.51 -0.13 19.87
C VAL A 249 20.94 -0.18 20.42
N ARG A 250 21.26 -1.23 21.17
CA ARG A 250 22.61 -1.50 21.70
C ARG A 250 22.80 -2.98 22.02
N PRO A 251 24.05 -3.46 22.11
CA PRO A 251 24.37 -4.77 22.65
C PRO A 251 23.72 -5.04 24.00
N TYR A 252 23.36 -6.30 24.23
CA TYR A 252 22.90 -6.80 25.51
C TYR A 252 23.17 -8.29 25.68
N GLU A 253 23.29 -8.72 26.93
CA GLU A 253 23.43 -10.14 27.26
C GLU A 253 22.08 -10.85 27.17
N SER A 254 22.09 -12.04 26.57
CA SER A 254 20.95 -12.95 26.48
C SER A 254 21.42 -14.37 26.19
N THR A 255 20.49 -15.33 26.17
CA THR A 255 20.78 -16.71 25.70
C THR A 255 21.14 -16.78 24.21
N ASP A 256 20.75 -15.76 23.44
CA ASP A 256 21.20 -15.57 22.06
C ASP A 256 22.54 -14.81 22.05
N PRO A 257 23.64 -15.44 21.59
CA PRO A 257 24.96 -14.81 21.60
C PRO A 257 25.06 -13.61 20.65
N ASP A 258 24.22 -13.51 19.63
CA ASP A 258 24.27 -12.40 18.66
C ASP A 258 23.80 -11.08 19.28
N SER A 259 22.96 -11.12 20.33
CA SER A 259 22.49 -9.93 21.05
C SER A 259 23.65 -9.08 21.60
N SER A 260 24.79 -9.70 21.91
CA SER A 260 25.99 -9.02 22.40
C SER A 260 26.84 -8.37 21.30
N ARG A 261 26.55 -8.68 20.03
CA ARG A 261 27.35 -8.28 18.85
C ARG A 261 26.73 -7.17 18.01
N ILE A 262 25.58 -6.65 18.44
CA ILE A 262 24.84 -5.61 17.73
C ILE A 262 25.70 -4.34 17.59
N PHE A 263 26.08 -3.97 16.36
CA PHE A 263 26.93 -2.79 16.12
C PHE A 263 26.15 -1.53 15.70
N TRP A 264 24.89 -1.66 15.30
CA TRP A 264 24.04 -0.52 14.95
C TRP A 264 23.36 0.10 16.17
N ARG A 265 22.97 1.38 16.06
CA ARG A 265 22.39 2.16 17.16
C ARG A 265 20.94 2.58 16.94
N GLU A 266 20.49 2.52 15.70
CA GLU A 266 19.17 2.99 15.28
C GLU A 266 18.24 1.81 15.03
N SER A 267 16.93 2.07 15.10
CA SER A 267 15.89 1.14 14.66
C SER A 267 14.93 1.82 13.68
N GLY A 268 15.34 2.95 13.10
CA GLY A 268 14.51 3.86 12.31
C GLY A 268 13.51 4.69 13.12
N VAL A 269 12.64 5.41 12.41
CA VAL A 269 11.60 6.32 12.92
C VAL A 269 10.23 5.92 12.35
N HIS A 270 9.19 5.88 13.20
CA HIS A 270 7.85 5.42 12.82
C HIS A 270 7.01 6.52 12.15
N GLN A 271 7.39 6.95 10.95
CA GLN A 271 6.74 8.06 10.23
C GLN A 271 5.22 7.95 10.11
N ASN A 272 4.66 6.74 9.95
CA ASN A 272 3.23 6.54 9.71
C ASN A 272 2.34 7.05 10.87
N LEU A 273 2.89 7.23 12.08
CA LEU A 273 2.14 7.81 13.20
C LEU A 273 1.76 9.26 12.94
N THR A 274 2.48 9.94 12.06
CA THR A 274 2.25 11.35 11.70
C THR A 274 1.40 11.49 10.44
N PHE A 275 0.92 10.39 9.83
CA PHE A 275 0.16 10.51 8.58
C PHE A 275 -1.32 10.80 8.87
N PRO A 276 -1.89 11.86 8.28
CA PRO A 276 -3.32 12.14 8.38
C PRO A 276 -4.12 11.04 7.67
N VAL A 277 -5.38 10.86 8.08
CA VAL A 277 -6.28 9.93 7.41
C VAL A 277 -6.77 10.58 6.11
N HIS A 278 -6.18 10.17 4.99
CA HIS A 278 -6.52 10.62 3.63
C HIS A 278 -7.25 9.51 2.85
N PRO A 279 -8.55 9.25 3.08
CA PRO A 279 -9.28 8.20 2.38
C PRO A 279 -9.76 8.70 1.01
N ASP A 280 -9.33 8.05 -0.07
CA ASP A 280 -9.84 8.29 -1.41
C ASP A 280 -11.39 8.33 -1.41
N PRO A 281 -12.03 9.44 -1.83
CA PRO A 281 -13.47 9.65 -1.64
C PRO A 281 -14.37 8.64 -2.36
N VAL A 282 -13.83 7.94 -3.37
CA VAL A 282 -14.55 6.94 -4.17
C VAL A 282 -14.37 5.54 -3.59
N SER A 283 -13.12 5.11 -3.40
CA SER A 283 -12.80 3.73 -3.01
C SER A 283 -12.73 3.51 -1.49
N GLY A 284 -12.49 4.57 -0.73
CA GLY A 284 -12.19 4.55 0.71
C GLY A 284 -10.77 4.09 1.04
N MET A 285 -9.92 3.85 0.04
CA MET A 285 -8.53 3.42 0.25
C MET A 285 -7.67 4.59 0.74
N HIS A 286 -6.72 4.31 1.63
CA HIS A 286 -5.85 5.37 2.14
C HIS A 286 -4.80 5.83 1.11
N CYS A 287 -4.73 7.14 0.89
CA CYS A 287 -3.73 7.80 0.06
C CYS A 287 -2.43 8.01 0.87
N TRP A 288 -1.44 7.14 0.62
CA TRP A 288 -0.22 7.07 1.42
C TRP A 288 0.81 8.17 1.14
N HIS A 289 0.86 8.75 -0.06
CA HIS A 289 1.76 9.88 -0.31
C HIS A 289 1.30 11.10 0.48
N GLN A 290 2.25 11.83 1.07
CA GLN A 290 1.94 12.97 1.93
C GLN A 290 2.55 14.25 1.35
N LYS A 291 1.84 15.36 1.49
CA LYS A 291 2.44 16.68 1.41
C LYS A 291 3.05 16.96 2.77
N VAL A 292 4.32 17.37 2.81
CA VAL A 292 5.05 17.64 4.06
C VAL A 292 5.85 18.92 3.94
N THR A 293 6.16 19.54 5.08
CA THR A 293 7.21 20.57 5.17
C THR A 293 8.48 19.95 5.71
N VAL A 294 9.62 20.25 5.09
CA VAL A 294 10.94 19.73 5.50
C VAL A 294 11.84 20.89 5.92
N THR A 295 12.33 20.84 7.15
CA THR A 295 13.26 21.84 7.71
C THR A 295 14.43 21.16 8.41
N PRO A 296 15.55 21.86 8.65
CA PRO A 296 16.50 21.44 9.68
C PRO A 296 15.78 21.19 11.01
N ALA A 297 16.31 20.27 11.81
CA ALA A 297 15.81 20.04 13.17
C ALA A 297 15.92 21.33 14.00
N GLN A 298 14.93 21.57 14.85
CA GLN A 298 14.89 22.75 15.70
C GLN A 298 15.67 22.53 17.01
N PRO A 299 16.03 23.60 17.75
CA PRO A 299 16.60 23.46 19.08
C PRO A 299 15.72 22.58 19.99
N GLY A 300 16.30 21.51 20.54
CA GLY A 300 15.61 20.57 21.43
C GLY A 300 15.03 19.33 20.73
N ASP A 301 14.97 19.31 19.40
CA ASP A 301 14.67 18.10 18.63
C ASP A 301 15.75 17.04 18.87
N ARG A 302 15.32 15.79 18.97
CA ARG A 302 16.21 14.63 18.99
C ARG A 302 15.76 13.63 17.93
N TYR A 303 16.71 12.82 17.48
CA TYR A 303 16.41 11.70 16.60
C TYR A 303 15.23 10.86 17.13
N ALA A 304 14.32 10.49 16.23
CA ALA A 304 13.11 9.72 16.50
C ALA A 304 12.06 10.38 17.40
N ASP A 305 12.16 11.70 17.64
CA ASP A 305 11.04 12.45 18.19
C ASP A 305 9.83 12.36 17.25
N ILE A 306 8.66 12.11 17.82
CA ILE A 306 7.38 12.16 17.11
C ILE A 306 6.40 12.99 17.94
N SER A 307 5.65 13.86 17.26
CA SER A 307 4.53 14.59 17.84
C SER A 307 3.30 14.45 16.95
N VAL A 308 2.14 14.20 17.55
CA VAL A 308 0.88 14.00 16.82
C VAL A 308 -0.26 14.67 17.56
N ASP A 309 -1.05 15.45 16.84
CA ASP A 309 -2.27 16.11 17.30
C ASP A 309 -3.49 15.32 16.79
N PRO A 310 -4.19 14.55 17.67
CA PRO A 310 -5.35 13.79 17.28
C PRO A 310 -6.53 14.65 16.82
N ALA A 311 -6.66 15.89 17.30
CA ALA A 311 -7.73 16.79 16.90
C ALA A 311 -7.54 17.23 15.44
N LYS A 312 -6.30 17.49 15.02
CA LYS A 312 -5.99 17.72 13.59
C LYS A 312 -6.27 16.48 12.75
N ALA A 313 -5.94 15.28 13.24
CA ALA A 313 -6.23 14.05 12.52
C ALA A 313 -7.74 13.86 12.26
N GLN A 314 -8.58 14.15 13.26
CA GLN A 314 -10.03 14.14 13.11
C GLN A 314 -10.50 15.18 12.09
N LYS A 315 -9.97 16.40 12.16
CA LYS A 315 -10.33 17.48 11.22
C LYS A 315 -10.00 17.11 9.77
N VAL A 316 -8.81 16.59 9.51
CA VAL A 316 -8.42 16.15 8.14
C VAL A 316 -9.33 15.03 7.66
N TYR A 317 -9.67 14.07 8.53
CA TYR A 317 -10.64 13.03 8.18
C TYR A 317 -12.00 13.61 7.79
N GLU A 318 -12.52 14.59 8.52
CA GLU A 318 -13.79 15.25 8.22
C GLU A 318 -13.74 16.04 6.90
N GLU A 319 -12.63 16.71 6.61
CA GLU A 319 -12.40 17.40 5.32
C GLU A 319 -12.46 16.43 4.14
N TRP A 320 -11.84 15.25 4.25
CA TRP A 320 -11.89 14.23 3.21
C TRP A 320 -13.25 13.51 3.14
N LEU A 321 -13.89 13.28 4.28
CA LEU A 321 -15.25 12.72 4.32
C LEU A 321 -16.24 13.63 3.59
N ALA A 322 -16.08 14.95 3.69
CA ALA A 322 -16.90 15.93 2.98
C ALA A 322 -16.74 15.88 1.46
N MET A 323 -15.65 15.29 0.93
CA MET A 323 -15.46 15.07 -0.51
C MET A 323 -16.26 13.87 -1.04
N THR A 324 -16.77 13.01 -0.16
CA THR A 324 -17.58 11.85 -0.58
C THR A 324 -18.96 12.29 -1.09
N ARG A 325 -19.52 11.51 -2.03
CA ARG A 325 -20.82 11.77 -2.64
C ARG A 325 -21.79 10.62 -2.33
N PRO A 326 -22.22 10.45 -1.06
CA PRO A 326 -23.05 9.32 -0.68
C PRO A 326 -24.44 9.43 -1.33
N GLN A 327 -24.83 8.37 -2.04
CA GLN A 327 -26.14 8.29 -2.68
C GLN A 327 -27.21 7.82 -1.66
N THR A 328 -27.47 8.61 -0.62
CA THR A 328 -28.30 8.22 0.54
C THR A 328 -29.79 8.05 0.23
N GLN A 329 -30.26 8.54 -0.92
CA GLN A 329 -31.67 8.48 -1.34
C GLN A 329 -31.96 7.31 -2.30
N ARG A 330 -31.01 6.40 -2.52
CA ARG A 330 -31.23 5.27 -3.43
C ARG A 330 -32.32 4.34 -2.91
N PRO A 331 -33.23 3.86 -3.77
CA PRO A 331 -34.27 2.90 -3.38
C PRO A 331 -33.74 1.59 -2.81
N ASP A 332 -32.51 1.21 -3.17
CA ASP A 332 -31.84 0.00 -2.71
C ASP A 332 -31.10 0.16 -1.36
N GLY A 333 -31.00 1.38 -0.83
CA GLY A 333 -30.30 1.70 0.42
C GLY A 333 -28.78 1.56 0.36
N LEU A 334 -28.21 1.22 -0.80
CA LEU A 334 -26.80 0.89 -0.93
C LEU A 334 -25.93 2.15 -0.93
N ARG A 335 -24.81 2.09 -0.19
CA ARG A 335 -23.78 3.15 -0.17
C ARG A 335 -22.60 2.89 -1.10
N ARG A 336 -22.55 1.73 -1.75
CA ARG A 336 -21.54 1.36 -2.76
C ARG A 336 -22.06 0.19 -3.62
N PRO A 337 -21.73 0.11 -4.94
CA PRO A 337 -22.15 -0.99 -5.80
C PRO A 337 -21.71 -2.36 -5.26
N LEU A 338 -22.59 -3.36 -5.31
CA LEU A 338 -22.30 -4.70 -4.79
C LEU A 338 -21.27 -5.47 -5.64
N TRP A 339 -21.17 -5.17 -6.93
CA TRP A 339 -20.30 -5.88 -7.87
C TRP A 339 -18.83 -5.44 -7.81
N MET A 340 -18.56 -4.24 -7.30
CA MET A 340 -17.20 -3.77 -7.07
C MET A 340 -16.54 -4.59 -5.95
N ILE A 341 -15.39 -5.19 -6.27
CA ILE A 341 -14.60 -6.04 -5.37
C ILE A 341 -14.13 -5.24 -4.16
N ARG A 342 -14.12 -5.90 -2.99
CA ARG A 342 -13.63 -5.33 -1.74
C ARG A 342 -12.86 -6.39 -0.95
N PRO A 343 -11.74 -6.04 -0.31
CA PRO A 343 -11.17 -6.87 0.74
C PRO A 343 -12.21 -7.11 1.84
N TYR A 344 -12.35 -8.36 2.29
CA TYR A 344 -13.25 -8.73 3.39
C TYR A 344 -14.72 -8.28 3.21
N ARG A 345 -15.22 -8.29 1.97
CA ARG A 345 -16.62 -7.96 1.64
C ARG A 345 -17.57 -8.85 2.44
N PRO A 346 -18.47 -8.29 3.28
CA PRO A 346 -19.44 -9.10 4.00
C PRO A 346 -20.48 -9.68 3.02
N ALA A 347 -21.25 -10.66 3.49
CA ALA A 347 -22.37 -11.22 2.73
C ALA A 347 -23.37 -10.12 2.34
N ASN A 348 -24.08 -10.30 1.22
CA ASN A 348 -25.04 -9.29 0.73
C ASN A 348 -26.11 -8.94 1.77
N SER A 349 -26.50 -9.89 2.63
CA SER A 349 -27.47 -9.71 3.72
C SER A 349 -27.01 -8.77 4.83
N ALA A 350 -25.70 -8.51 4.94
CA ALA A 350 -25.14 -7.62 5.96
C ALA A 350 -25.18 -6.14 5.56
N PHE A 351 -25.41 -5.83 4.28
CA PHE A 351 -25.65 -4.45 3.84
C PHE A 351 -27.07 -4.08 4.25
N LYS A 352 -27.19 -3.22 5.28
CA LYS A 352 -28.48 -2.65 5.68
C LYS A 352 -29.07 -1.88 4.50
N ARG A 353 -30.25 -2.29 4.07
CA ARG A 353 -31.09 -1.58 3.10
C ARG A 353 -31.77 -0.40 3.77
#